data_AF-A0A934YML0-F1
#
_entry.id   AF-A0A934YML0-F1
#
_cell.length_a   1.000
_cell.length_b   1.000
_cell.length_c   1.000
_cell.angle_alpha   90.00
_cell.angle_beta   90.00
_cell.angle_gamma   90.00
#
_symmetry.space_group_name_H-M   'P 1'
#
loop_
_entity.id
_entity.type
_entity.pdbx_description
1 polymer ?
#
loop_
_entity_poly.entity_id
_entity_poly.type
_entity_poly.pdbx_seq_one_letter_code
_entity_poly.pdbx_strand_id
1 'polypeptide(L)'
;MNAPYGFSPAGGMSGQHGAQGAHNPYAAPHAARFPGFGPPQPTGPIAYRAHSGALKWAYLASLVGGIALMVLGGVAGGAGAEEVGVVLALLGGTLALFGRLVIALMWTYSAWAAIPADYRVTGSGKRVSPGEAVGFLFVPLYNLYWMFVVSGGLCDALDYLLRTSGSHRTAPKSLSLVSCIFQFVPYMNILVAPFLWFFYMLSFDSAAMALQTASASGGGAGPQGFGGGGYAPPAGGYGAPMGGYGGPPPGYGPPAY
;
A
#
# COMPACT_ATOMS: atom_id res chain seq x y z
N MET A 1 -42.96 49.22 -60.02
CA MET A 1 -41.96 49.91 -59.18
C MET A 1 -42.62 50.29 -57.86
N ASN A 2 -42.37 49.50 -56.81
CA ASN A 2 -42.48 49.91 -55.41
C ASN A 2 -41.88 48.79 -54.54
N ALA A 3 -41.02 49.19 -53.61
CA ALA A 3 -40.12 48.35 -52.82
C ALA A 3 -40.85 47.62 -51.67
N PRO A 4 -40.34 46.44 -51.22
CA PRO A 4 -40.82 45.79 -50.01
C PRO A 4 -40.12 46.36 -48.76
N TYR A 5 -40.92 46.62 -47.72
CA TYR A 5 -40.48 47.02 -46.39
C TYR A 5 -39.79 45.84 -45.68
N GLY A 6 -38.55 46.07 -45.24
CA GLY A 6 -37.81 45.17 -44.37
C GLY A 6 -38.24 45.30 -42.91
N PHE A 7 -38.52 44.17 -42.27
CA PHE A 7 -38.71 44.07 -40.84
C PHE A 7 -37.72 43.04 -40.29
N SER A 8 -36.69 43.52 -39.58
CA SER A 8 -35.74 42.69 -38.84
C SER A 8 -36.21 42.58 -37.38
N PRO A 9 -36.47 41.37 -36.86
CA PRO A 9 -36.63 41.18 -35.42
C PRO A 9 -35.27 40.86 -34.77
N ALA A 10 -35.09 41.52 -33.63
CA ALA A 10 -33.95 41.52 -32.73
C ALA A 10 -33.37 40.13 -32.39
N GLY A 11 -32.04 40.10 -32.27
CA GLY A 11 -31.28 38.96 -31.77
C GLY A 11 -31.66 38.60 -30.33
N GLY A 12 -32.02 37.34 -30.13
CA GLY A 12 -32.11 36.74 -28.80
C GLY A 12 -30.71 36.47 -28.26
N MET A 13 -30.27 37.31 -27.32
CA MET A 13 -29.17 36.98 -26.41
C MET A 13 -29.69 35.92 -25.42
N SER A 14 -29.39 34.66 -25.68
CA SER A 14 -29.50 33.59 -24.69
C SER A 14 -28.46 33.82 -23.59
N GLY A 15 -28.95 34.23 -22.41
CA GLY A 15 -28.15 34.41 -21.21
C GLY A 15 -27.48 33.10 -20.80
N GLN A 16 -26.20 32.97 -21.15
CA GLN A 16 -25.29 31.99 -20.61
C GLN A 16 -24.90 32.44 -19.18
N HIS A 17 -25.80 32.26 -18.22
CA HIS A 17 -25.47 32.36 -16.80
C HIS A 17 -24.65 31.13 -16.42
N GLY A 18 -23.37 31.16 -16.76
CA GLY A 18 -22.38 30.31 -16.11
C GLY A 18 -22.42 30.62 -14.62
N ALA A 19 -22.68 29.60 -13.81
CA ALA A 19 -22.44 29.63 -12.39
C ALA A 19 -20.94 29.87 -12.17
N GLN A 20 -20.52 31.14 -12.17
CA GLN A 20 -19.24 31.57 -11.63
C GLN A 20 -19.31 31.24 -10.14
N GLY A 21 -18.77 30.07 -9.81
CA GLY A 21 -18.66 29.58 -8.45
C GLY A 21 -18.07 30.69 -7.59
N ALA A 22 -18.82 31.08 -6.57
CA ALA A 22 -18.39 32.02 -5.56
C ALA A 22 -16.97 31.64 -5.12
N HIS A 23 -16.04 32.57 -5.33
CA HIS A 23 -14.66 32.43 -4.89
C HIS A 23 -14.69 32.36 -3.37
N ASN A 24 -14.68 31.13 -2.81
CA ASN A 24 -14.71 30.93 -1.37
C ASN A 24 -13.35 31.38 -0.80
N PRO A 25 -13.27 32.51 -0.08
CA PRO A 25 -12.00 33.01 0.44
C PRO A 25 -11.44 32.14 1.58
N TYR A 26 -12.23 31.16 2.04
CA TYR A 26 -11.83 30.13 3.00
C TYR A 26 -11.59 28.76 2.33
N ALA A 27 -11.63 28.68 1.00
CA ALA A 27 -11.08 27.51 0.33
C ALA A 27 -9.59 27.47 0.69
N ALA A 28 -9.17 26.42 1.40
CA ALA A 28 -7.76 26.22 1.70
C ALA A 28 -6.98 26.41 0.40
N PRO A 29 -5.92 27.25 0.39
CA PRO A 29 -5.12 27.48 -0.81
C PRO A 29 -4.82 26.10 -1.37
N HIS A 30 -5.21 25.85 -2.63
CA HIS A 30 -5.01 24.56 -3.28
C HIS A 30 -3.60 24.14 -2.95
N ALA A 31 -3.46 23.10 -2.12
CA ALA A 31 -2.16 22.68 -1.61
C ALA A 31 -1.29 22.56 -2.85
N ALA A 32 -0.39 23.52 -3.02
CA ALA A 32 0.47 23.57 -4.19
C ALA A 32 1.13 22.21 -4.16
N ARG A 33 0.80 21.35 -5.12
CA ARG A 33 1.40 20.03 -5.23
C ARG A 33 2.88 20.32 -5.35
N PHE A 34 3.62 20.17 -4.26
CA PHE A 34 5.06 20.30 -4.28
C PHE A 34 5.54 19.36 -5.39
N PRO A 35 6.26 19.86 -6.41
CA PRO A 35 6.82 19.00 -7.44
C PRO A 35 7.68 17.94 -6.75
N GLY A 36 7.23 16.68 -6.77
CA GLY A 36 7.90 15.55 -6.11
C GLY A 36 7.26 15.05 -4.80
N PHE A 37 6.26 15.72 -4.23
CA PHE A 37 5.53 15.27 -3.04
C PHE A 37 4.09 14.89 -3.42
N GLY A 38 3.96 13.79 -4.15
CA GLY A 38 2.69 13.19 -4.51
C GLY A 38 2.92 11.85 -5.19
N PRO A 39 2.00 10.88 -5.07
CA PRO A 39 2.12 9.62 -5.78
C PRO A 39 2.21 9.92 -7.29
N PRO A 40 3.09 9.21 -8.02
CA PRO A 40 3.33 9.49 -9.43
C PRO A 40 2.03 9.43 -10.22
N GLN A 41 1.87 10.39 -11.13
CA GLN A 41 0.74 10.40 -12.07
C GLN A 41 0.83 9.12 -12.93
N PRO A 42 -0.28 8.38 -13.13
CA PRO A 42 -0.30 7.25 -14.04
C PRO A 42 0.13 7.70 -15.44
N THR A 43 1.27 7.21 -15.93
CA THR A 43 1.72 7.45 -17.32
C THR A 43 1.16 6.40 -18.28
N GLY A 44 0.42 5.40 -17.78
CA GLY A 44 -0.17 4.33 -18.58
C GLY A 44 -1.16 3.47 -17.79
N PRO A 45 -1.77 2.47 -18.44
CA PRO A 45 -2.71 1.54 -17.80
C PRO A 45 -2.03 0.77 -16.66
N ILE A 46 -2.72 0.68 -15.52
CA ILE A 46 -2.23 -0.02 -14.33
C ILE A 46 -2.19 -1.52 -14.60
N ALA A 47 -0.99 -2.04 -14.88
CA ALA A 47 -0.77 -3.47 -15.07
C ALA A 47 -0.27 -4.11 -13.75
N TYR A 48 -1.20 -4.49 -12.86
CA TYR A 48 -0.85 -5.35 -11.73
C TYR A 48 -0.64 -6.78 -12.22
N ARG A 49 0.55 -7.36 -11.97
CA ARG A 49 0.82 -8.76 -12.32
C ARG A 49 0.49 -9.67 -11.14
N ALA A 50 -0.56 -10.47 -11.26
CA ALA A 50 -0.87 -11.50 -10.27
C ALA A 50 0.37 -12.38 -10.00
N HIS A 51 0.75 -12.51 -8.73
CA HIS A 51 1.71 -13.53 -8.33
C HIS A 51 1.00 -14.83 -7.95
N SER A 52 1.74 -15.94 -7.96
CA SER A 52 1.15 -17.25 -7.74
C SER A 52 0.57 -17.35 -6.33
N GLY A 53 -0.74 -17.61 -6.25
CA GLY A 53 -1.42 -17.87 -4.98
C GLY A 53 -0.92 -19.13 -4.25
N ALA A 54 0.00 -19.88 -4.85
CA ALA A 54 0.63 -21.05 -4.25
C ALA A 54 1.50 -20.70 -3.03
N LEU A 55 2.14 -19.53 -3.00
CA LEU A 55 3.10 -19.18 -1.93
C LEU A 55 2.44 -19.14 -0.54
N LYS A 56 1.24 -18.57 -0.40
CA LYS A 56 0.50 -18.58 0.89
C LYS A 56 0.09 -19.98 1.33
N TRP A 57 -0.23 -20.86 0.39
CA TRP A 57 -0.58 -22.25 0.70
C TRP A 57 0.66 -23.06 1.06
N ALA A 58 1.78 -22.82 0.39
CA ALA A 58 3.08 -23.37 0.78
C ALA A 58 3.48 -22.88 2.18
N TYR A 59 3.22 -21.60 2.50
CA TYR A 59 3.45 -21.05 3.83
C TYR A 59 2.64 -21.82 4.89
N LEU A 60 1.33 -21.97 4.67
CA LEU A 60 0.47 -22.72 5.58
C LEU A 60 0.89 -24.19 5.69
N ALA A 61 1.22 -24.84 4.56
CA ALA A 61 1.67 -26.22 4.53
C ALA A 61 2.98 -26.41 5.31
N SER A 62 3.94 -25.48 5.21
CA SER A 62 5.17 -25.53 6.00
C SER A 62 4.90 -25.41 7.51
N LEU A 63 3.95 -24.55 7.90
CA LEU A 63 3.57 -24.36 9.30
C LEU A 63 2.86 -25.61 9.86
N VAL A 64 1.81 -26.07 9.18
CA VAL A 64 1.02 -27.23 9.62
C VAL A 64 1.85 -28.52 9.55
N GLY A 65 2.60 -28.72 8.47
CA GLY A 65 3.47 -29.88 8.30
C GLY A 65 4.59 -29.92 9.34
N GLY A 66 5.20 -28.77 9.64
CA GLY A 66 6.21 -28.69 10.70
C GLY A 66 5.64 -28.99 12.09
N ILE A 67 4.45 -28.47 12.41
CA ILE A 67 3.75 -28.77 13.68
C ILE A 67 3.40 -30.27 13.76
N ALA A 68 2.89 -30.85 12.67
CA ALA A 68 2.56 -32.27 12.63
C ALA A 68 3.79 -33.16 12.88
N LEU A 69 4.94 -32.82 12.28
CA LEU A 69 6.21 -33.51 12.53
C LEU A 69 6.66 -33.38 13.99
N MET A 70 6.49 -32.21 14.62
CA MET A 70 6.80 -32.04 16.04
C MET A 70 5.91 -32.90 16.94
N VAL A 71 4.61 -32.96 16.65
CA VAL A 71 3.66 -33.82 17.40
C VAL A 71 4.04 -35.29 17.24
N LEU A 72 4.33 -35.73 16.01
CA LEU A 72 4.79 -37.10 15.76
C LEU A 72 6.10 -37.41 16.47
N GLY A 73 7.02 -36.45 16.53
CA GLY A 73 8.26 -36.58 17.30
C GLY A 73 8.01 -36.80 18.80
N GLY A 74 7.09 -36.03 19.40
CA GLY A 74 6.68 -36.22 20.79
C GLY A 74 6.04 -37.58 21.05
N VAL A 75 5.18 -38.04 20.15
CA VAL A 75 4.55 -39.37 20.23
C VAL A 75 5.59 -40.49 20.12
N ALA A 76 6.53 -40.40 19.17
CA ALA A 76 7.60 -41.38 19.01
C ALA A 76 8.53 -41.44 20.22
N GLY A 77 8.89 -40.29 20.79
CA GLY A 77 9.66 -40.23 22.03
C GLY A 77 8.94 -40.89 23.21
N GLY A 78 7.64 -40.60 23.37
CA GLY A 78 6.81 -41.24 24.41
C GLY A 78 6.61 -42.75 24.22
N ALA A 79 6.78 -43.26 23.00
CA ALA A 79 6.72 -44.68 22.66
C ALA A 79 8.07 -45.42 22.81
N GLY A 80 9.11 -44.76 23.34
CA GLY A 80 10.45 -45.34 23.53
C GLY A 80 11.38 -45.23 22.31
N ALA A 81 10.96 -44.54 21.25
CA ALA A 81 11.80 -44.24 20.09
C ALA A 81 12.39 -42.83 20.19
N GLU A 82 13.18 -42.58 21.25
CA GLU A 82 13.67 -41.24 21.63
C GLU A 82 14.45 -40.55 20.50
N GLU A 83 15.38 -41.27 19.85
CA GLU A 83 16.19 -40.72 18.74
C GLU A 83 15.32 -40.28 17.56
N VAL A 84 14.36 -41.11 17.16
CA VAL A 84 13.40 -40.79 16.10
C VAL A 84 12.54 -39.59 16.50
N GLY A 85 12.11 -39.56 17.75
CA GLY A 85 11.32 -38.47 18.31
C GLY A 85 12.04 -37.12 18.22
N VAL A 86 13.31 -37.07 18.64
CA VAL A 86 14.15 -35.87 18.57
C VAL A 86 14.35 -35.42 17.13
N VAL A 87 14.65 -36.33 16.20
CA VAL A 87 14.86 -36.00 14.78
C VAL A 87 13.59 -35.39 14.17
N LEU A 88 12.43 -36.01 14.40
CA LEU A 88 11.15 -35.50 13.90
C LEU A 88 10.80 -34.13 14.50
N ALA A 89 11.06 -33.93 15.79
CA ALA A 89 10.84 -32.65 16.46
C ALA A 89 11.73 -31.54 15.89
N LEU A 90 13.02 -31.82 15.68
CA LEU A 90 13.96 -30.85 15.10
C LEU A 90 13.62 -30.53 13.65
N LEU A 91 13.30 -31.54 12.84
CA LEU A 91 12.87 -31.35 11.45
C LEU A 91 11.58 -30.53 11.38
N GLY A 92 10.59 -30.88 12.21
CA GLY A 92 9.32 -30.18 12.30
C GLY A 92 9.48 -28.72 12.72
N GLY A 93 10.27 -28.47 13.77
CA GLY A 93 10.60 -27.12 14.23
C GLY A 93 11.35 -26.31 13.16
N THR A 94 12.31 -26.93 12.47
CA THR A 94 13.05 -26.28 11.37
C THR A 94 12.12 -25.89 10.23
N LEU A 95 11.23 -26.79 9.81
CA LEU A 95 10.26 -26.52 8.74
C LEU A 95 9.25 -25.43 9.16
N ALA A 96 8.72 -25.50 10.38
CA ALA A 96 7.75 -24.55 10.89
C ALA A 96 8.36 -23.15 11.11
N LEU A 97 9.64 -23.03 11.43
CA LEU A 97 10.31 -21.74 11.69
C LEU A 97 10.97 -21.17 10.44
N PHE A 98 11.85 -21.94 9.79
CA PHE A 98 12.64 -21.47 8.65
C PHE A 98 11.90 -21.64 7.33
N GLY A 99 11.19 -22.75 7.13
CA GLY A 99 10.42 -22.98 5.91
C GLY A 99 9.41 -21.86 5.67
N ARG A 100 8.63 -21.53 6.70
CA ARG A 100 7.67 -20.40 6.62
C ARG A 100 8.36 -19.06 6.36
N LEU A 101 9.54 -18.83 6.95
CA LEU A 101 10.28 -17.57 6.79
C LEU A 101 10.71 -17.37 5.35
N VAL A 102 11.33 -18.40 4.74
CA VAL A 102 11.75 -18.38 3.34
C VAL A 102 10.55 -18.10 2.44
N ILE A 103 9.44 -18.79 2.66
CA ILE A 103 8.24 -18.61 1.85
C ILE A 103 7.63 -17.22 2.04
N ALA A 104 7.64 -16.67 3.26
CA ALA A 104 7.19 -15.31 3.53
C ALA A 104 8.04 -14.28 2.78
N LEU A 105 9.37 -14.44 2.77
CA LEU A 105 10.27 -13.57 2.00
C LEU A 105 10.00 -13.66 0.50
N MET A 106 9.81 -14.87 -0.04
CA MET A 106 9.42 -15.07 -1.44
C MET A 106 8.08 -14.41 -1.76
N TRP A 107 7.10 -14.53 -0.87
CA TRP A 107 5.80 -13.88 -1.04
C TRP A 107 5.94 -12.35 -1.00
N THR A 108 6.70 -11.79 -0.07
CA THR A 108 6.96 -10.34 0.01
C THR A 108 7.64 -9.83 -1.26
N TYR A 109 8.69 -10.51 -1.73
CA TYR A 109 9.35 -10.18 -3.00
C TYR A 109 8.33 -10.17 -4.14
N SER A 110 7.52 -11.24 -4.22
CA SER A 110 6.56 -11.41 -5.29
C SER A 110 5.44 -10.36 -5.26
N ALA A 111 4.97 -9.98 -4.08
CA ALA A 111 3.95 -8.95 -3.90
C ALA A 111 4.46 -7.56 -4.30
N TRP A 112 5.71 -7.23 -3.95
CA TRP A 112 6.35 -6.00 -4.42
C TRP A 112 6.61 -6.00 -5.93
N ALA A 113 6.99 -7.15 -6.49
CA ALA A 113 7.22 -7.30 -7.93
C ALA A 113 5.92 -7.15 -8.75
N ALA A 114 4.78 -7.51 -8.17
CA ALA A 114 3.45 -7.39 -8.78
C ALA A 114 2.98 -5.94 -8.96
N ILE A 115 3.44 -5.03 -8.09
CA ILE A 115 3.13 -3.60 -8.15
C ILE A 115 3.95 -2.95 -9.28
N PRO A 116 3.37 -2.09 -10.14
CA PRO A 116 4.12 -1.38 -11.17
C PRO A 116 5.20 -0.49 -10.57
N ALA A 117 6.35 -0.37 -11.25
CA ALA A 117 7.55 0.27 -10.70
C ALA A 117 7.32 1.72 -10.20
N ASP A 118 6.46 2.48 -10.87
CA ASP A 118 6.14 3.85 -10.49
C ASP A 118 5.41 3.92 -9.13
N TYR A 119 4.60 2.92 -8.79
CA TYR A 119 3.81 2.90 -7.55
C TYR A 119 4.51 2.21 -6.38
N ARG A 120 5.74 1.74 -6.56
CA ARG A 120 6.51 1.11 -5.46
C ARG A 120 7.11 2.17 -4.54
N VAL A 121 6.24 2.90 -3.85
CA VAL A 121 6.61 3.98 -2.93
C VAL A 121 6.09 3.68 -1.53
N THR A 122 6.89 4.00 -0.52
CA THR A 122 6.48 3.93 0.89
C THR A 122 5.72 5.19 1.29
N GLY A 123 5.12 5.20 2.50
CA GLY A 123 4.50 6.41 3.06
C GLY A 123 5.42 7.64 3.16
N SER A 124 6.74 7.46 3.16
CA SER A 124 7.73 8.56 3.11
C SER A 124 8.04 9.06 1.69
N GLY A 125 7.43 8.48 0.65
CA GLY A 125 7.70 8.79 -0.75
C GLY A 125 8.98 8.13 -1.30
N LYS A 126 9.69 7.32 -0.50
CA LYS A 126 10.89 6.60 -0.97
C LYS A 126 10.48 5.45 -1.88
N ARG A 127 11.14 5.35 -3.05
CA ARG A 127 10.98 4.21 -3.96
C ARG A 127 11.64 2.95 -3.38
N VAL A 128 10.99 1.80 -3.53
CA VAL A 128 11.47 0.50 -3.05
C VAL A 128 11.41 -0.54 -4.16
N SER A 129 12.55 -1.13 -4.51
CA SER A 129 12.57 -2.29 -5.40
C SER A 129 12.18 -3.57 -4.65
N PRO A 130 11.66 -4.61 -5.34
CA PRO A 130 11.36 -5.89 -4.70
C PRO A 130 12.59 -6.54 -4.03
N GLY A 131 13.77 -6.33 -4.61
CA GLY A 131 15.04 -6.77 -4.03
C GLY A 131 15.38 -6.03 -2.73
N GLU A 132 15.22 -4.71 -2.68
CA GLU A 132 15.41 -3.93 -1.44
C GLU A 132 14.39 -4.28 -0.37
N ALA A 133 13.14 -4.53 -0.77
CA ALA A 133 12.06 -4.92 0.14
C ALA A 133 12.45 -6.15 0.99
N VAL A 134 13.06 -7.16 0.35
CA VAL A 134 13.50 -8.38 1.04
C VAL A 134 14.93 -8.28 1.57
N GLY A 135 15.84 -7.65 0.82
CA GLY A 135 17.26 -7.56 1.16
C GLY A 135 17.51 -6.87 2.49
N PHE A 136 16.79 -5.79 2.78
CA PHE A 136 16.94 -5.07 4.04
C PHE A 136 16.35 -5.79 5.25
N LEU A 137 15.53 -6.83 5.06
CA LEU A 137 15.07 -7.68 6.18
C LEU A 137 16.21 -8.55 6.74
N PHE A 138 17.31 -8.73 6.01
CA PHE A 138 18.49 -9.45 6.47
C PHE A 138 19.46 -8.60 7.28
N VAL A 139 19.28 -7.27 7.31
CA VAL A 139 20.12 -6.38 8.10
C VAL A 139 19.67 -6.45 9.57
N PRO A 140 20.50 -6.94 10.50
CA PRO A 140 20.11 -7.04 11.91
C PRO A 140 19.73 -5.67 12.48
N LEU A 141 18.75 -5.64 13.39
CA LEU A 141 18.17 -4.45 14.02
C LEU A 141 17.40 -3.53 13.07
N TYR A 142 17.94 -3.26 11.87
CA TYR A 142 17.22 -2.52 10.83
C TYR A 142 15.99 -3.29 10.35
N ASN A 143 16.05 -4.63 10.35
CA ASN A 143 14.91 -5.50 10.05
C ASN A 143 13.66 -5.16 10.90
N LEU A 144 13.85 -4.76 12.17
CA LEU A 144 12.75 -4.46 13.08
C LEU A 144 11.89 -3.32 12.56
N TYR A 145 12.55 -2.21 12.21
CA TYR A 145 11.92 -1.04 11.59
C TYR A 145 11.44 -1.36 10.17
N TRP A 146 12.30 -2.00 9.37
CA TRP A 146 12.05 -2.23 7.96
C TRP A 146 10.84 -3.12 7.71
N MET A 147 10.55 -4.07 8.61
CA MET A 147 9.37 -4.92 8.51
C MET A 147 8.05 -4.11 8.53
N PHE A 148 7.97 -3.04 9.33
CA PHE A 148 6.82 -2.14 9.31
C PHE A 148 6.77 -1.33 8.01
N VAL A 149 7.91 -0.83 7.54
CA VAL A 149 7.98 -0.03 6.31
C VAL A 149 7.60 -0.85 5.09
N VAL A 150 8.11 -2.08 4.98
CA VAL A 150 7.89 -2.93 3.81
C VAL A 150 6.44 -3.45 3.77
N SER A 151 5.89 -3.89 4.90
CA SER A 151 4.52 -4.43 4.93
C SER A 151 3.46 -3.32 4.93
N GLY A 152 3.75 -2.17 5.57
CA GLY A 152 2.88 -0.99 5.56
C GLY A 152 2.89 -0.30 4.20
N GLY A 153 4.09 -0.07 3.64
CA GLY A 153 4.25 0.53 2.31
C GLY A 153 3.63 -0.32 1.20
N LEU A 154 3.67 -1.65 1.32
CA LEU A 154 2.98 -2.54 0.39
C LEU A 154 1.46 -2.32 0.42
N CYS A 155 0.87 -2.13 1.60
CA CYS A 155 -0.55 -1.80 1.72
C CYS A 155 -0.88 -0.40 1.22
N ASP A 156 -0.01 0.59 1.44
CA ASP A 156 -0.21 1.96 0.92
C ASP A 156 -0.21 1.97 -0.61
N ALA A 157 0.74 1.29 -1.23
CA ALA A 157 0.82 1.14 -2.68
C ALA A 157 -0.41 0.41 -3.24
N LEU A 158 -0.85 -0.69 -2.62
CA LEU A 158 -2.06 -1.39 -3.05
C LEU A 158 -3.33 -0.54 -2.88
N ASP A 159 -3.48 0.17 -1.76
CA ASP A 159 -4.63 1.04 -1.49
C ASP A 159 -4.71 2.18 -2.53
N TYR A 160 -3.55 2.73 -2.90
CA TYR A 160 -3.47 3.72 -3.97
C TYR A 160 -3.97 3.14 -5.30
N LEU A 161 -3.47 1.96 -5.69
CA LEU A 161 -3.88 1.31 -6.94
C LEU A 161 -5.39 1.01 -6.96
N LEU A 162 -5.95 0.50 -5.87
CA LEU A 162 -7.37 0.21 -5.73
C LEU A 162 -8.24 1.46 -5.88
N ARG A 163 -7.84 2.58 -5.28
CA ARG A 163 -8.53 3.86 -5.44
C ARG A 163 -8.47 4.35 -6.88
N THR A 164 -7.31 4.27 -7.52
CA THR A 164 -7.15 4.69 -8.92
C THR A 164 -7.90 3.80 -9.90
N SER A 165 -8.14 2.53 -9.55
CA SER A 165 -8.96 1.62 -10.36
C SER A 165 -10.46 1.71 -10.09
N GLY A 166 -10.90 2.59 -9.18
CA GLY A 166 -12.31 2.70 -8.77
C GLY A 166 -12.83 1.53 -7.92
N SER A 167 -11.94 0.72 -7.33
CA SER A 167 -12.34 -0.37 -6.45
C SER A 167 -12.71 0.15 -5.06
N HIS A 168 -13.81 -0.35 -4.49
CA HIS A 168 -14.22 -0.05 -3.11
C HIS A 168 -13.46 -0.85 -2.04
N ARG A 169 -12.59 -1.79 -2.45
CA ARG A 169 -11.76 -2.55 -1.51
C ARG A 169 -10.64 -1.68 -0.95
N THR A 170 -10.27 -1.94 0.30
CA THR A 170 -9.16 -1.29 0.99
C THR A 170 -8.07 -2.31 1.30
N ALA A 171 -6.81 -1.84 1.33
CA ALA A 171 -5.70 -2.70 1.73
C ALA A 171 -5.73 -2.98 3.25
N PRO A 172 -5.31 -4.18 3.71
CA PRO A 172 -5.39 -4.59 5.11
C PRO A 172 -4.26 -4.00 5.98
N LYS A 173 -4.20 -2.67 6.11
CA LYS A 173 -3.14 -1.95 6.85
C LYS A 173 -3.05 -2.30 8.32
N SER A 174 -4.20 -2.41 9.01
CA SER A 174 -4.24 -2.77 10.42
C SER A 174 -3.67 -4.18 10.66
N LEU A 175 -4.03 -5.13 9.80
CA LEU A 175 -3.55 -6.50 9.90
C LEU A 175 -2.04 -6.61 9.65
N SER A 176 -1.51 -5.83 8.71
CA SER A 176 -0.07 -5.67 8.48
C SER A 176 0.65 -5.20 9.76
N LEU A 177 0.15 -4.12 10.38
CA LEU A 177 0.72 -3.54 11.59
C LEU A 177 0.65 -4.50 12.78
N VAL A 178 -0.50 -5.14 13.01
CA VAL A 178 -0.68 -6.11 14.10
C VAL A 178 0.23 -7.32 13.90
N SER A 179 0.36 -7.84 12.68
CA SER A 179 1.31 -8.92 12.36
C SER A 179 2.74 -8.53 12.69
N CYS A 180 3.13 -7.29 12.39
CA CYS A 180 4.46 -6.78 12.68
C CYS A 180 4.72 -6.67 14.20
N ILE A 181 3.77 -6.16 14.98
CA ILE A 181 3.90 -6.07 16.44
C ILE A 181 4.06 -7.45 17.07
N PHE A 182 3.19 -8.40 16.72
CA PHE A 182 3.18 -9.74 17.33
C PHE A 182 4.43 -10.55 16.96
N GLN A 183 5.09 -10.23 15.86
CA GLN A 183 6.35 -10.86 15.46
C GLN A 183 7.51 -10.54 16.43
N PHE A 184 7.43 -9.45 17.20
CA PHE A 184 8.46 -9.04 18.16
C PHE A 184 8.15 -9.38 19.62
N VAL A 185 6.89 -9.69 19.94
CA VAL A 185 6.51 -10.13 21.29
C VAL A 185 6.95 -11.58 21.49
N PRO A 186 7.83 -11.88 22.46
CA PRO A 186 8.26 -13.26 22.73
C PRO A 186 7.06 -14.18 22.97
N TYR A 187 7.18 -15.45 22.56
CA TYR A 187 6.13 -16.47 22.56
C TYR A 187 4.97 -16.20 21.58
N MET A 188 4.47 -14.97 21.51
CA MET A 188 3.44 -14.58 20.54
C MET A 188 3.97 -14.65 19.09
N ASN A 189 5.26 -14.44 18.90
CA ASN A 189 5.94 -14.60 17.61
C ASN A 189 5.92 -16.04 17.06
N ILE A 190 5.79 -17.04 17.93
CA ILE A 190 5.72 -18.47 17.56
C ILE A 190 4.26 -18.90 17.48
N LEU A 191 3.40 -18.46 18.41
CA LEU A 191 2.03 -18.95 18.54
C LEU A 191 1.02 -18.22 17.65
N VAL A 192 1.11 -16.88 17.56
CA VAL A 192 0.05 -16.05 16.96
C VAL A 192 0.51 -15.37 15.68
N ALA A 193 1.74 -14.84 15.67
CA ALA A 193 2.28 -14.12 14.53
C ALA A 193 2.24 -14.93 13.21
N PRO A 194 2.56 -16.24 13.17
CA PRO A 194 2.54 -16.98 11.92
C PRO A 194 1.15 -17.01 11.26
N PHE A 195 0.09 -17.10 12.06
CA PHE A 195 -1.29 -17.09 11.57
C PHE A 195 -1.72 -15.69 11.15
N LEU A 196 -1.34 -14.65 11.89
CA LEU A 196 -1.60 -13.26 11.50
C LEU A 196 -0.95 -12.93 10.14
N TRP A 197 0.30 -13.35 9.93
CA TRP A 197 0.98 -13.23 8.64
C TRP A 197 0.25 -13.99 7.53
N PHE A 198 -0.24 -15.20 7.80
CA PHE A 198 -1.03 -15.94 6.83
C PHE A 198 -2.35 -15.22 6.47
N PHE A 199 -3.09 -14.73 7.46
CA PHE A 199 -4.30 -13.94 7.22
C PHE A 199 -4.00 -12.63 6.48
N TYR A 200 -2.88 -11.99 6.80
CA TYR A 200 -2.41 -10.82 6.08
C TYR A 200 -2.18 -11.13 4.59
N MET A 201 -1.50 -12.22 4.26
CA MET A 201 -1.30 -12.65 2.87
C MET A 201 -2.64 -12.94 2.17
N LEU A 202 -3.59 -13.60 2.85
CA LEU A 202 -4.93 -13.84 2.30
C LEU A 202 -5.69 -12.55 2.01
N SER A 203 -5.73 -11.64 2.98
CA SER A 203 -6.43 -10.36 2.84
C SER A 203 -5.79 -9.50 1.75
N PHE A 204 -4.45 -9.44 1.69
CA PHE A 204 -3.72 -8.70 0.67
C PHE A 204 -4.00 -9.26 -0.73
N ASP A 205 -3.86 -10.58 -0.92
CA ASP A 205 -4.12 -11.21 -2.22
C ASP A 205 -5.58 -11.03 -2.64
N SER A 206 -6.54 -11.06 -1.71
CA SER A 206 -7.95 -10.84 -2.03
C SER A 206 -8.22 -9.42 -2.54
N ALA A 207 -7.51 -8.43 -2.00
CA ALA A 207 -7.58 -7.05 -2.45
C ALA A 207 -6.85 -6.87 -3.79
N ALA A 208 -5.70 -7.52 -3.97
CA ALA A 208 -4.99 -7.54 -5.24
C ALA A 208 -5.78 -8.21 -6.38
N MET A 209 -6.55 -9.27 -6.10
CA MET A 209 -7.47 -9.88 -7.07
C MET A 209 -8.58 -8.90 -7.47
N ALA A 210 -9.14 -8.14 -6.52
CA ALA A 210 -10.15 -7.13 -6.82
C ALA A 210 -9.60 -6.02 -7.74
N LEU A 211 -8.33 -5.63 -7.57
CA LEU A 211 -7.64 -4.70 -8.47
C LEU A 211 -7.51 -5.28 -9.89
N GLN A 212 -7.11 -6.54 -10.01
CA GLN A 212 -7.01 -7.21 -11.32
C GLN A 212 -8.36 -7.25 -12.02
N THR A 213 -9.42 -7.66 -11.32
CA THR A 213 -10.77 -7.68 -11.89
C THR A 213 -11.20 -6.28 -12.34
N ALA A 214 -10.97 -5.24 -11.52
CA ALA A 214 -11.28 -3.85 -11.87
C ALA A 214 -10.49 -3.38 -13.11
N SER A 215 -9.21 -3.73 -13.21
CA SER A 215 -8.39 -3.41 -14.38
C SER A 215 -8.82 -4.16 -15.65
N ALA A 216 -9.30 -5.40 -15.51
CA ALA A 216 -9.75 -6.24 -16.62
C ALA A 216 -11.15 -5.86 -17.12
N SER A 217 -12.03 -5.35 -16.24
CA SER A 217 -13.37 -4.86 -16.61
C SER A 217 -13.36 -3.51 -17.37
N GLY A 218 -12.18 -2.94 -17.64
CA GLY A 218 -11.99 -1.69 -18.37
C GLY A 218 -11.78 -0.51 -17.43
N GLY A 219 -10.73 0.31 -17.55
CA GLY A 219 -10.23 0.84 -18.82
C GLY A 219 -11.23 1.77 -19.54
N GLY A 220 -12.54 1.68 -19.20
CA GLY A 220 -13.63 2.43 -19.84
C GLY A 220 -14.29 3.48 -18.93
N ALA A 221 -14.05 3.44 -17.62
CA ALA A 221 -14.24 4.60 -16.78
C ALA A 221 -12.97 5.46 -16.89
N GLY A 222 -12.87 6.26 -17.96
CA GLY A 222 -12.06 7.48 -17.90
C GLY A 222 -12.39 8.20 -16.58
N PRO A 223 -11.42 8.89 -15.95
CA PRO A 223 -11.56 9.39 -14.59
C PRO A 223 -12.93 10.02 -14.43
N GLN A 224 -13.85 9.33 -13.72
CA GLN A 224 -15.11 9.94 -13.33
C GLN A 224 -14.67 11.20 -12.62
N GLY A 225 -15.01 12.34 -13.24
CA GLY A 225 -14.40 13.62 -12.96
C GLY A 225 -14.15 13.73 -11.47
N PHE A 226 -12.87 13.89 -11.12
CA PHE A 226 -12.44 14.28 -9.80
C PHE A 226 -13.03 15.67 -9.56
N GLY A 227 -14.34 15.71 -9.32
CA GLY A 227 -15.13 16.90 -9.25
C GLY A 227 -14.80 17.55 -7.93
N GLY A 228 -13.82 18.45 -7.95
CA GLY A 228 -13.68 19.61 -7.06
C GLY A 228 -13.71 19.39 -5.55
N GLY A 229 -13.81 18.16 -5.05
CA GLY A 229 -13.79 17.82 -3.64
C GLY A 229 -12.35 17.61 -3.23
N GLY A 230 -11.70 18.69 -2.78
CA GLY A 230 -10.35 18.64 -2.24
C GLY A 230 -10.25 17.58 -1.16
N TYR A 231 -9.61 16.46 -1.48
CA TYR A 231 -9.28 15.44 -0.49
C TYR A 231 -7.88 15.75 0.06
N ALA A 232 -7.85 16.29 1.27
CA ALA A 232 -6.67 16.27 2.11
C ALA A 232 -6.30 14.80 2.37
N PRO A 233 -5.02 14.42 2.27
CA PRO A 233 -4.59 13.07 2.62
C PRO A 233 -5.07 12.74 4.04
N PRO A 234 -5.49 11.49 4.33
CA PRO A 234 -5.83 11.10 5.69
C PRO A 234 -4.64 11.45 6.58
N ALA A 235 -4.89 12.25 7.61
CA ALA A 235 -3.92 12.64 8.62
C ALA A 235 -3.48 11.40 9.41
N GLY A 236 -2.69 10.55 8.77
CA GLY A 236 -1.97 9.47 9.40
C GLY A 236 -0.82 10.08 10.18
N GLY A 237 -1.10 10.48 11.42
CA GLY A 237 -0.33 10.13 12.62
C GLY A 237 1.19 10.29 12.67
N TYR A 238 1.85 10.89 11.69
CA TYR A 238 3.27 11.20 11.74
C TYR A 238 3.39 12.72 11.74
N GLY A 239 3.39 13.30 12.95
CA GLY A 239 3.67 14.71 13.14
C GLY A 239 4.98 15.07 12.46
N ALA A 240 4.91 15.95 11.47
CA ALA A 240 6.09 16.63 10.98
C ALA A 240 6.72 17.39 12.17
N PRO A 241 8.04 17.33 12.37
CA PRO A 241 8.69 18.22 13.32
C PRO A 241 8.42 19.67 12.86
N MET A 242 7.74 20.44 13.71
CA MET A 242 7.59 21.88 13.58
C MET A 242 8.98 22.52 13.58
N GLY A 243 9.60 22.63 12.41
CA GLY A 243 10.80 23.42 12.17
C GLY A 243 10.42 24.90 12.17
N GLY A 244 10.47 25.51 13.36
CA GLY A 244 10.43 26.96 13.50
C GLY A 244 11.70 27.58 12.92
N TYR A 245 11.62 28.03 11.68
CA TYR A 245 12.45 29.11 11.13
C TYR A 245 11.44 30.18 10.70
N GLY A 246 11.22 31.26 11.47
CA GLY A 246 12.25 32.26 11.70
C GLY A 246 12.40 33.12 10.45
N GLY A 247 11.31 33.73 9.99
CA GLY A 247 11.35 34.68 8.88
C GLY A 247 12.13 35.94 9.30
N PRO A 248 12.97 36.53 8.41
CA PRO A 248 13.70 37.74 8.73
C PRO A 248 12.73 38.95 8.81
N PRO A 249 12.97 39.90 9.73
CA PRO A 249 12.11 41.07 9.89
C PRO A 249 12.20 42.01 8.67
N PRO A 250 11.11 42.71 8.33
CA PRO A 250 11.08 43.64 7.21
C PRO A 250 11.77 44.96 7.57
N GLY A 251 12.72 45.39 6.75
CA GLY A 251 13.10 46.80 6.66
C GLY A 251 14.59 47.06 6.81
N TYR A 252 15.30 47.14 5.68
CA TYR A 252 16.38 48.11 5.47
C TYR A 252 16.42 48.42 3.96
N GLY A 253 15.96 49.62 3.60
CA GLY A 253 16.19 50.18 2.27
C GLY A 253 17.64 50.68 2.16
N PRO A 254 18.22 50.71 0.94
CA PRO A 254 19.57 51.21 0.76
C PRO A 254 19.62 52.74 0.90
N PRO A 255 20.67 53.31 1.52
CA PRO A 255 20.90 54.75 1.49
C PRO A 255 21.37 55.20 0.11
N ALA A 256 20.81 56.31 -0.36
CA ALA A 256 21.22 57.00 -1.56
C ALA A 256 22.53 57.76 -1.32
N TYR A 257 23.54 57.47 -2.14
CA TYR A 257 24.61 58.40 -2.51
C TYR A 257 24.97 58.14 -3.97
#